data_AF-A0A432RTG9-F1
#
_entry.id   AF-A0A432RTG9-F1
#
_cell.length_a   1.000
_cell.length_b   1.000
_cell.length_c   1.000
_cell.angle_alpha   90.00
_cell.angle_beta   90.00
_cell.angle_gamma   90.00
#
_symmetry.space_group_name_H-M   'P 1'
#
loop_
_entity.id
_entity.type
_entity.pdbx_description
1 polymer ?
#
loop_
_entity_poly.entity_id
_entity_poly.type
_entity_poly.pdbx_seq_one_letter_code
_entity_poly.pdbx_strand_id
1 'polypeptide(L)'
;MSSNPTTQLKQPQAILFTFEAAEINICKAIAKHWMKMYTCHEIDRGLQVGFHFLTVWNPLFTLEKIEARRSFRTDKVRKGGYAFDLGAQLNVELCAYELEMLHEMVSAAVEVRLNQFMLIDQGSMADVVGPYLTQSWASSVAAKRLMEKLDVLKNLAGLFAGHSAYQSTCFNVAQMEGVEYAA
;
A
#
# COMPACT_ATOMS: atom_id res chain seq x y z
N MET A 1 27.24 22.93 41.52
CA MET A 1 26.05 22.96 40.64
C MET A 1 25.91 21.59 40.04
N SER A 2 24.93 20.79 40.50
CA SER A 2 24.71 19.41 40.04
C SER A 2 23.81 19.45 38.81
N SER A 3 24.33 19.04 37.65
CA SER A 3 23.55 18.89 36.42
C SER A 3 22.77 17.57 36.48
N ASN A 4 21.44 17.66 36.60
CA ASN A 4 20.55 16.51 36.43
C ASN A 4 20.82 15.87 35.06
N PRO A 5 21.06 14.54 34.98
CA PRO A 5 21.06 13.86 33.70
C PRO A 5 19.62 13.86 33.18
N THR A 6 19.38 14.56 32.08
CA THR A 6 18.15 14.46 31.31
C THR A 6 18.00 13.01 30.89
N THR A 7 17.08 12.28 31.54
CA THR A 7 16.70 10.93 31.17
C THR A 7 16.07 11.00 29.78
N GLN A 8 16.87 10.91 28.73
CA GLN A 8 16.37 10.73 27.37
C GLN A 8 15.64 9.39 27.36
N LEU A 9 14.31 9.45 27.32
CA LEU A 9 13.46 8.30 27.03
C LEU A 9 13.96 7.70 25.70
N LYS A 10 14.66 6.57 25.77
CA LYS A 10 15.03 5.79 24.59
C LYS A 10 13.72 5.40 23.91
N GLN A 11 13.38 6.06 22.80
CA GLN A 11 12.27 5.63 21.97
C GLN A 11 12.47 4.15 21.61
N PRO A 12 11.42 3.31 21.66
CA PRO A 12 11.53 1.91 21.30
C PRO A 12 12.02 1.81 19.85
N GLN A 13 13.24 1.29 19.67
CA GLN A 13 13.90 1.18 18.35
C GLN A 13 13.20 0.16 17.42
N ALA A 14 12.37 -0.71 17.98
CA ALA A 14 11.59 -1.70 17.26
C ALA A 14 10.36 -2.11 18.08
N ILE A 15 9.22 -2.26 17.42
CA ILE A 15 8.00 -2.79 18.04
C ILE A 15 7.64 -4.12 17.35
N LEU A 16 7.16 -5.08 18.13
CA LEU A 16 6.56 -6.28 17.57
C LEU A 16 5.17 -5.92 17.04
N PHE A 17 5.00 -5.95 15.73
CA PHE A 17 3.73 -5.71 15.08
C PHE A 17 3.11 -7.05 14.68
N THR A 18 1.81 -7.23 14.91
CA THR A 18 1.10 -8.49 14.62
C THR A 18 -0.21 -8.22 13.91
N PHE A 19 -0.51 -8.99 12.87
CA PHE A 19 -1.78 -8.98 12.16
C PHE A 19 -2.69 -10.12 12.63
N GLU A 20 -3.94 -9.77 12.94
CA GLU A 20 -4.99 -10.75 13.19
C GLU A 20 -5.57 -11.28 11.88
N ALA A 21 -6.14 -12.49 11.92
CA ALA A 21 -6.77 -13.08 10.74
C ALA A 21 -7.93 -12.20 10.21
N ALA A 22 -8.69 -11.57 11.10
CA ALA A 22 -9.78 -10.67 10.73
C ALA A 22 -9.27 -9.44 9.96
N GLU A 23 -8.14 -8.87 10.39
CA GLU A 23 -7.51 -7.72 9.72
C GLU A 23 -7.02 -8.09 8.32
N ILE A 24 -6.34 -9.23 8.18
CA ILE A 24 -5.90 -9.75 6.88
C ILE A 24 -7.10 -9.98 5.96
N ASN A 25 -8.22 -10.51 6.48
CA ASN A 25 -9.44 -10.72 5.70
C ASN A 25 -10.05 -9.40 5.22
N ILE A 26 -10.06 -8.36 6.05
CA ILE A 26 -10.50 -7.01 5.64
C ILE A 26 -9.60 -6.48 4.53
N CYS A 27 -8.27 -6.55 4.68
CA CYS A 27 -7.34 -6.16 3.63
C CYS A 27 -7.57 -6.93 2.33
N LYS A 28 -7.76 -8.26 2.40
CA LYS A 28 -8.05 -9.10 1.23
C LYS A 28 -9.35 -8.70 0.54
N ALA A 29 -10.39 -8.34 1.29
CA ALA A 29 -11.66 -7.89 0.73
C ALA A 29 -11.50 -6.56 -0.01
N ILE A 30 -10.83 -5.58 0.59
CA ILE A 30 -10.53 -4.28 -0.02
C ILE A 30 -9.66 -4.48 -1.27
N ALA A 31 -8.59 -5.26 -1.17
CA ALA A 31 -7.66 -5.56 -2.26
C ALA A 31 -8.38 -6.18 -3.47
N LYS A 32 -9.19 -7.22 -3.26
CA LYS A 32 -9.96 -7.86 -4.35
C LYS A 32 -10.91 -6.88 -5.03
N HIS A 33 -11.55 -6.01 -4.25
CA HIS A 33 -12.46 -5.02 -4.81
C HIS A 33 -11.70 -3.97 -5.64
N TRP A 34 -10.62 -3.41 -5.11
CA TRP A 34 -9.78 -2.47 -5.84
C TRP A 34 -9.18 -3.08 -7.10
N MET A 35 -8.58 -4.27 -7.01
CA MET A 35 -8.00 -4.95 -8.17
C MET A 35 -9.04 -5.21 -9.26
N LYS A 36 -10.28 -5.59 -8.89
CA LYS A 36 -11.39 -5.72 -9.85
C LYS A 36 -11.69 -4.39 -10.53
N MET A 37 -11.82 -3.30 -9.77
CA MET A 37 -12.07 -1.96 -10.35
C MET A 37 -10.94 -1.56 -11.31
N TYR A 38 -9.68 -1.76 -10.91
CA TYR A 38 -8.50 -1.39 -11.68
C TYR A 38 -8.38 -2.22 -12.96
N THR A 39 -8.68 -3.52 -12.90
CA THR A 39 -8.72 -4.40 -14.09
C THR A 39 -9.77 -3.90 -15.09
N CYS A 40 -10.96 -3.53 -14.64
CA CYS A 40 -11.98 -2.95 -15.52
C CYS A 40 -11.51 -1.62 -16.13
N HIS A 41 -10.86 -0.76 -15.33
CA HIS A 41 -10.28 0.49 -15.83
C HIS A 41 -9.24 0.27 -16.93
N GLU A 42 -8.34 -0.72 -16.76
CA GLU A 42 -7.37 -1.09 -17.79
C GLU A 42 -8.06 -1.57 -19.08
N ILE A 43 -9.09 -2.42 -18.96
CA ILE A 43 -9.88 -2.91 -20.11
C ILE A 43 -10.55 -1.74 -20.84
N ASP A 44 -11.26 -0.88 -20.12
CA ASP A 44 -12.04 0.22 -20.70
C ASP A 44 -11.16 1.24 -21.44
N ARG A 45 -9.88 1.31 -21.07
CA ARG A 45 -8.88 2.20 -21.70
C ARG A 45 -7.98 1.52 -22.73
N GLY A 46 -8.17 0.22 -22.98
CA GLY A 46 -7.33 -0.55 -23.88
C GLY A 46 -5.88 -0.69 -23.38
N LEU A 47 -5.66 -0.58 -22.07
CA LEU A 47 -4.36 -0.82 -21.44
C LEU A 47 -4.11 -2.33 -21.29
N GLN A 48 -2.85 -2.71 -21.05
CA GLN A 48 -2.51 -4.10 -20.78
C GLN A 48 -3.02 -4.53 -19.40
N VAL A 49 -4.04 -5.40 -19.41
CA VAL A 49 -4.70 -5.87 -18.19
C VAL A 49 -3.73 -6.57 -17.24
N GLY A 50 -3.73 -6.15 -15.98
CA GLY A 50 -2.93 -6.70 -14.90
C GLY A 50 -1.45 -6.31 -14.94
N PHE A 51 -1.02 -5.50 -15.92
CA PHE A 51 0.36 -5.07 -16.04
C PHE A 51 0.80 -4.29 -14.80
N HIS A 52 -0.07 -3.42 -14.28
CA HIS A 52 0.18 -2.65 -13.08
C HIS A 52 0.45 -3.54 -11.85
N PHE A 53 -0.26 -4.67 -11.73
CA PHE A 53 -0.04 -5.59 -10.63
C PHE A 53 1.28 -6.35 -10.74
N LEU A 54 1.85 -6.46 -11.94
CA LEU A 54 3.14 -7.14 -12.16
C LEU A 54 4.33 -6.21 -11.93
N THR A 55 4.20 -4.94 -12.29
CA THR A 55 5.31 -3.97 -12.32
C THR A 55 5.30 -2.98 -11.16
N VAL A 56 4.12 -2.60 -10.66
CA VAL A 56 3.98 -1.56 -9.63
C VAL A 56 3.78 -2.18 -8.26
N TRP A 57 2.64 -2.83 -8.05
CA TRP A 57 2.31 -3.44 -6.76
C TRP A 57 1.09 -4.37 -6.88
N ASN A 58 1.20 -5.58 -6.33
CA ASN A 58 0.07 -6.47 -6.11
C ASN A 58 -0.23 -6.59 -4.60
N PRO A 59 -1.39 -6.09 -4.12
CA PRO A 59 -1.73 -6.16 -2.70
C PRO A 59 -1.84 -7.60 -2.18
N LEU A 60 -2.19 -8.57 -3.03
CA LEU A 60 -2.30 -9.97 -2.60
C LEU A 60 -0.94 -10.57 -2.26
N PHE A 61 0.13 -10.24 -3.00
CA PHE A 61 1.47 -10.73 -2.67
C PHE A 61 1.99 -10.12 -1.37
N THR A 62 1.75 -8.83 -1.13
CA THR A 62 2.05 -8.23 0.18
C THR A 62 1.30 -8.94 1.30
N LEU A 63 0.02 -9.27 1.10
CA LEU A 63 -0.79 -9.97 2.10
C LEU A 63 -0.36 -11.42 2.31
N GLU A 64 0.13 -12.12 1.28
CA GLU A 64 0.73 -13.45 1.42
C GLU A 64 2.00 -13.42 2.27
N LYS A 65 2.87 -12.42 2.07
CA LYS A 65 4.06 -12.22 2.92
C LYS A 65 3.69 -11.97 4.38
N ILE A 66 2.67 -11.12 4.61
CA ILE A 66 2.15 -10.85 5.96
C ILE A 66 1.51 -12.12 6.55
N GLU A 67 0.81 -12.92 5.76
CA GLU A 67 0.18 -14.14 6.24
C GLU A 67 1.21 -15.23 6.61
N ALA A 68 2.27 -15.36 5.82
CA ALA A 68 3.40 -16.24 6.12
C ALA A 68 4.13 -15.83 7.40
N ARG A 69 4.12 -14.52 7.72
CA ARG A 69 4.75 -13.97 8.92
C ARG A 69 3.86 -12.91 9.58
N ARG A 70 2.80 -13.38 10.25
CA ARG A 70 1.79 -12.51 10.87
C ARG A 70 2.35 -11.59 11.95
N SER A 71 3.44 -11.98 12.59
CA SER A 71 4.16 -11.18 13.58
C SER A 71 5.59 -10.90 13.12
N PHE A 72 5.96 -9.63 13.07
CA PHE A 72 7.30 -9.20 12.71
C PHE A 72 7.71 -7.96 13.50
N ARG A 73 9.02 -7.80 13.70
CA ARG A 73 9.56 -6.58 14.30
C ARG A 73 9.73 -5.51 13.23
N THR A 74 9.39 -4.27 13.54
CA THR A 74 9.45 -3.14 12.58
C THR A 74 10.86 -2.83 12.07
N ASP A 75 11.91 -3.19 12.81
CA ASP A 75 13.32 -3.07 12.41
C ASP A 75 13.77 -4.17 11.43
N LYS A 76 12.99 -5.24 11.28
CA LYS A 76 13.25 -6.33 10.32
C LYS A 76 12.55 -6.12 8.98
N VAL A 77 11.74 -5.08 8.86
CA VAL A 77 11.17 -4.67 7.58
C VAL A 77 12.26 -4.04 6.73
N ARG A 78 12.43 -4.54 5.51
CA ARG A 78 13.39 -3.97 4.54
C ARG A 78 13.02 -2.51 4.29
N LYS A 79 13.98 -1.60 4.51
CA LYS A 79 13.80 -0.18 4.18
C LYS A 79 13.84 0.01 2.66
N GLY A 80 13.02 0.93 2.15
CA GLY A 80 12.85 1.17 0.72
C GLY A 80 11.89 0.20 0.03
N GLY A 81 12.05 0.05 -1.29
CA GLY A 81 11.23 -0.82 -2.14
C GLY A 81 12.05 -1.89 -2.87
N TYR A 82 11.51 -2.36 -3.99
CA TYR A 82 12.17 -3.24 -4.95
C TYR A 82 12.44 -2.49 -6.25
N ALA A 83 13.33 -3.04 -7.09
CA ALA A 83 13.56 -2.51 -8.43
C ALA A 83 12.26 -2.56 -9.24
N PHE A 84 12.03 -1.56 -10.07
CA PHE A 84 10.83 -1.46 -10.89
C PHE A 84 10.98 -2.32 -12.14
N ASP A 85 10.84 -3.64 -11.94
CA ASP A 85 10.96 -4.68 -12.94
C ASP A 85 9.81 -5.69 -12.77
N LEU A 86 9.48 -6.41 -13.83
CA LEU A 86 8.37 -7.34 -13.89
C LEU A 86 8.54 -8.44 -12.83
N GLY A 87 7.61 -8.51 -11.89
CA GLY A 87 7.62 -9.51 -10.82
C GLY A 87 8.68 -9.28 -9.74
N ALA A 88 9.37 -8.14 -9.71
CA ALA A 88 10.40 -7.85 -8.71
C ALA A 88 9.91 -8.00 -7.26
N GLN A 89 8.62 -7.72 -7.03
CA GLN A 89 7.94 -7.90 -5.75
C GLN A 89 7.95 -9.36 -5.22
N LEU A 90 8.06 -10.37 -6.09
CA LEU A 90 8.07 -11.79 -5.70
C LEU A 90 9.39 -12.20 -5.03
N ASN A 91 10.48 -11.53 -5.39
CA ASN A 91 11.83 -11.90 -4.99
C ASN A 91 12.35 -11.11 -3.78
N VAL A 92 11.48 -10.32 -3.15
CA VAL A 92 11.86 -9.39 -2.08
C VAL A 92 10.99 -9.64 -0.84
N GLU A 93 11.65 -9.74 0.32
CA GLU A 93 10.98 -9.78 1.61
C GLU A 93 10.10 -8.53 1.82
N LEU A 94 9.12 -8.63 2.72
CA LEU A 94 8.21 -7.53 3.06
C LEU A 94 8.98 -6.23 3.32
N CYS A 95 8.69 -5.21 2.51
CA CYS A 95 9.39 -3.93 2.56
C CYS A 95 8.48 -2.77 2.98
N ALA A 96 9.10 -1.65 3.32
CA ALA A 96 8.40 -0.44 3.76
C ALA A 96 7.43 0.09 2.68
N TYR A 97 7.82 0.03 1.41
CA TYR A 97 6.96 0.42 0.28
C TYR A 97 5.64 -0.37 0.25
N GLU A 98 5.70 -1.70 0.39
CA GLU A 98 4.50 -2.54 0.40
C GLU A 98 3.56 -2.21 1.56
N LEU A 99 4.11 -1.90 2.73
CA LEU A 99 3.32 -1.48 3.90
C LEU A 99 2.70 -0.10 3.71
N GLU A 100 3.39 0.82 3.04
CA GLU A 100 2.84 2.11 2.64
C GLU A 100 1.66 1.95 1.69
N MET A 101 1.85 1.18 0.62
CA MET A 101 0.79 0.93 -0.36
C MET A 101 -0.42 0.25 0.27
N LEU A 102 -0.19 -0.70 1.19
CA LEU A 102 -1.25 -1.34 1.94
C LEU A 102 -2.01 -0.36 2.84
N HIS A 103 -1.29 0.53 3.54
CA HIS A 103 -1.91 1.61 4.31
C HIS A 103 -2.75 2.52 3.41
N GLU A 104 -2.17 3.06 2.35
CA GLU A 104 -2.86 3.99 1.45
C GLU A 104 -4.11 3.37 0.81
N MET A 105 -4.07 2.08 0.45
CA MET A 105 -5.24 1.36 -0.06
C MET A 105 -6.36 1.26 0.98
N VAL A 106 -6.02 0.90 2.22
CA VAL A 106 -7.01 0.79 3.31
C VAL A 106 -7.57 2.16 3.66
N SER A 107 -6.73 3.20 3.75
CA SER A 107 -7.16 4.58 3.96
C SER A 107 -8.08 5.05 2.85
N ALA A 108 -7.74 4.80 1.58
CA ALA A 108 -8.58 5.14 0.46
C ALA A 108 -9.95 4.43 0.49
N ALA A 109 -10.01 3.19 0.96
CA ALA A 109 -11.28 2.48 1.15
C ALA A 109 -12.13 3.08 2.28
N VAL A 110 -11.53 3.41 3.42
CA VAL A 110 -12.23 4.02 4.56
C VAL A 110 -12.69 5.46 4.24
N GLU A 111 -11.91 6.19 3.44
CA GLU A 111 -12.18 7.57 3.03
C GLU A 111 -13.03 7.67 1.74
N VAL A 112 -13.54 6.53 1.24
CA VAL A 112 -14.43 6.47 0.06
C VAL A 112 -13.79 7.06 -1.22
N ARG A 113 -12.47 6.89 -1.35
CA ARG A 113 -11.66 7.35 -2.51
C ARG A 113 -10.85 6.22 -3.15
N LEU A 114 -11.27 4.97 -2.93
CA LEU A 114 -10.62 3.78 -3.50
C LEU A 114 -10.64 3.77 -5.04
N ASN A 115 -11.60 4.47 -5.64
CA ASN A 115 -11.71 4.67 -7.08
C ASN A 115 -10.68 5.64 -7.68
N GLN A 116 -9.89 6.33 -6.85
CA GLN A 116 -8.80 7.22 -7.23
C GLN A 116 -7.43 6.67 -6.79
N PHE A 117 -7.43 5.65 -5.94
CA PHE A 117 -6.21 5.07 -5.41
C PHE A 117 -5.38 4.46 -6.54
N MET A 118 -4.12 4.89 -6.61
CA MET A 118 -3.14 4.53 -7.64
C MET A 118 -3.51 4.93 -9.08
N LEU A 119 -4.24 6.03 -9.25
CA LEU A 119 -4.59 6.58 -10.58
C LEU A 119 -4.07 8.00 -10.75
N ILE A 120 -2.81 8.23 -10.37
CA ILE A 120 -2.15 9.53 -10.56
C ILE A 120 -2.28 9.91 -12.04
N ASP A 121 -2.90 11.06 -12.30
CA ASP A 121 -3.16 11.64 -13.63
C ASP A 121 -3.96 10.77 -14.61
N GLN A 122 -4.50 9.63 -14.15
CA GLN A 122 -5.34 8.73 -14.95
C GLN A 122 -6.84 8.92 -14.68
N GLY A 123 -7.23 9.85 -13.80
CA GLY A 123 -8.63 10.16 -13.50
C GLY A 123 -9.19 9.29 -12.38
N SER A 124 -10.40 8.73 -12.56
CA SER A 124 -11.05 7.89 -11.54
C SER A 124 -11.83 6.74 -12.17
N MET A 125 -12.06 5.66 -11.41
CA MET A 125 -12.83 4.48 -11.83
C MET A 125 -14.33 4.64 -11.56
N ALA A 126 -14.89 5.83 -11.78
CA ALA A 126 -16.27 6.15 -11.41
C ALA A 126 -17.30 5.16 -12.01
N ASP A 127 -17.05 4.69 -13.24
CA ASP A 127 -17.96 3.82 -13.98
C ASP A 127 -18.02 2.38 -13.44
N VAL A 128 -17.06 2.00 -12.58
CA VAL A 128 -16.93 0.64 -12.02
C VAL A 128 -17.37 0.57 -10.55
N VAL A 129 -17.65 1.72 -9.92
CA VAL A 129 -18.04 1.78 -8.52
C VAL A 129 -19.53 1.50 -8.36
N GLY A 130 -19.86 0.29 -7.92
CA GLY A 130 -21.16 0.03 -7.30
C GLY A 130 -21.28 0.79 -5.96
N PRO A 131 -22.32 1.62 -5.74
CA PRO A 131 -22.45 2.47 -4.55
C PRO A 131 -22.36 1.74 -3.21
N TYR A 132 -22.75 0.46 -3.19
CA TYR A 132 -22.86 -0.35 -1.97
C TYR A 132 -21.53 -0.89 -1.44
N LEU A 133 -20.50 -1.05 -2.29
CA LEU A 133 -19.26 -1.73 -1.88
C LEU A 133 -18.31 -0.77 -1.17
N THR A 134 -18.15 0.46 -1.65
CA THR A 134 -17.22 1.44 -1.09
C THR A 134 -17.68 2.04 0.25
N GLN A 135 -18.99 2.15 0.50
CA GLN A 135 -19.52 2.69 1.77
C GLN A 135 -19.41 1.74 2.97
N SER A 136 -19.25 0.43 2.70
CA SER A 136 -19.24 -0.60 3.76
C SER A 136 -18.01 -0.51 4.67
N TRP A 137 -16.84 -0.13 4.14
CA TRP A 137 -15.63 0.03 4.94
C TRP A 137 -15.58 1.37 5.68
N ALA A 138 -16.10 2.44 5.09
CA ALA A 138 -16.20 3.76 5.72
C ALA A 138 -17.07 3.76 6.98
N SER A 139 -18.03 2.84 7.09
CA SER A 139 -18.86 2.64 8.29
C SER A 139 -18.32 1.57 9.24
N SER A 140 -17.32 0.77 8.83
CA SER A 140 -16.78 -0.33 9.61
C SER A 140 -15.77 0.15 10.66
N VAL A 141 -16.08 -0.09 11.95
CA VAL A 141 -15.17 0.18 13.07
C VAL A 141 -13.88 -0.63 12.94
N ALA A 142 -13.97 -1.88 12.47
CA ALA A 142 -12.81 -2.74 12.30
C ALA A 142 -11.88 -2.22 11.19
N ALA A 143 -12.43 -1.73 10.08
CA ALA A 143 -11.62 -1.15 9.00
C ALA A 143 -10.92 0.14 9.44
N LYS A 144 -11.59 1.01 10.21
CA LYS A 144 -10.99 2.24 10.76
C LYS A 144 -9.86 1.94 11.73
N ARG A 145 -10.05 0.99 12.64
CA ARG A 145 -8.97 0.54 13.55
C ARG A 145 -7.78 -0.04 12.79
N LEU A 146 -8.05 -0.81 11.74
CA LEU A 146 -7.00 -1.35 10.88
C LEU A 146 -6.22 -0.24 10.18
N MET A 147 -6.90 0.79 9.68
CA MET A 147 -6.29 1.98 9.09
C MET A 147 -5.35 2.68 10.10
N GLU A 148 -5.83 2.98 11.31
CA GLU A 148 -5.03 3.60 12.39
C GLU A 148 -3.81 2.74 12.76
N LYS A 149 -4.01 1.42 12.83
CA LYS A 149 -2.95 0.46 13.13
C LYS A 149 -1.87 0.46 12.04
N LEU A 150 -2.28 0.50 10.77
CA LEU A 150 -1.38 0.59 9.62
C LEU A 150 -0.66 1.94 9.57
N ASP A 151 -1.30 3.04 9.99
CA ASP A 151 -0.64 4.35 10.10
C ASP A 151 0.48 4.34 11.16
N VAL A 152 0.22 3.75 12.33
CA VAL A 152 1.26 3.55 13.35
C VAL A 152 2.41 2.69 12.81
N LEU A 153 2.09 1.60 12.09
CA LEU A 153 3.11 0.77 11.44
C LEU A 153 3.91 1.56 10.41
N LYS A 154 3.26 2.38 9.59
CA LYS A 154 3.89 3.25 8.59
C LYS A 154 4.93 4.14 9.28
N ASN A 155 4.50 4.88 10.30
CA ASN A 155 5.37 5.80 11.03
C ASN A 155 6.55 5.09 11.73
N LEU A 156 6.36 3.88 12.25
CA LEU A 156 7.40 3.12 12.97
C LEU A 156 8.31 2.27 12.09
N ALA A 157 7.84 1.83 10.92
CA ALA A 157 8.66 1.12 9.94
C ALA A 157 9.64 2.07 9.21
N GLY A 158 9.74 3.33 9.63
CA GLY A 158 10.71 4.30 9.11
C GLY A 158 10.29 4.87 7.77
N LEU A 159 8.99 5.09 7.56
CA LEU A 159 8.44 5.71 6.35
C LEU A 159 8.65 7.24 6.36
N PHE A 160 9.90 7.63 6.22
CA PHE A 160 10.29 8.91 5.63
C PHE A 160 11.06 8.63 4.34
N ALA A 161 10.37 8.00 3.39
CA ALA A 161 10.74 7.99 1.97
C ALA A 161 9.45 8.13 1.16
N GLY A 162 8.67 9.16 1.51
CA GLY A 162 7.33 9.38 0.96
C GLY A 162 7.35 9.69 -0.53
N HIS A 163 6.24 9.34 -1.19
CA HIS A 163 5.76 9.84 -2.49
C HIS A 163 6.66 9.64 -3.73
N SER A 164 7.99 9.57 -3.57
CA SER A 164 8.93 9.43 -4.66
C SER A 164 8.91 8.03 -5.25
N ALA A 165 8.72 6.98 -4.45
CA ALA A 165 8.75 5.60 -4.96
C ALA A 165 7.60 5.35 -5.94
N TYR A 166 6.35 5.60 -5.53
CA TYR A 166 5.17 5.34 -6.37
C TYR A 166 5.10 6.22 -7.63
N GLN A 167 5.36 7.53 -7.52
CA GLN A 167 5.41 8.42 -8.68
C GLN A 167 6.54 8.06 -9.64
N SER A 168 7.73 7.71 -9.12
CA SER A 168 8.82 7.20 -9.95
C SER A 168 8.43 5.88 -10.62
N THR A 169 7.64 5.03 -9.97
CA THR A 169 7.13 3.80 -10.59
C THR A 169 6.22 4.11 -11.77
N CYS A 170 5.23 4.99 -11.58
CA CYS A 170 4.32 5.39 -12.66
C CYS A 170 5.09 5.99 -13.84
N PHE A 171 6.09 6.81 -13.56
CA PHE A 171 6.97 7.39 -14.59
C PHE A 171 7.80 6.33 -15.34
N ASN A 172 8.44 5.40 -14.62
CA ASN A 172 9.23 4.33 -15.24
C ASN A 172 8.36 3.36 -16.06
N VAL A 173 7.14 3.08 -15.60
CA VAL A 173 6.16 2.28 -16.35
C VAL A 173 5.77 3.00 -17.64
N ALA A 174 5.47 4.30 -17.59
CA ALA A 174 5.19 5.08 -18.78
C ALA A 174 6.36 5.09 -19.78
N GLN A 175 7.62 5.13 -19.30
CA GLN A 175 8.80 4.97 -20.15
C GLN A 175 8.90 3.57 -20.79
N MET A 176 8.60 2.51 -20.04
CA MET A 176 8.59 1.13 -20.56
C MET A 176 7.47 0.91 -21.60
N GLU A 177 6.33 1.57 -21.44
CA GLU A 177 5.22 1.58 -22.40
C GLU A 177 5.48 2.48 -23.62
N GLY A 178 6.62 3.20 -23.67
CA GLY A 178 7.03 4.02 -24.81
C GLY A 178 6.37 5.40 -24.89
N VAL A 179 5.87 5.93 -23.78
CA VAL A 179 5.27 7.27 -23.72
C VAL A 179 6.39 8.32 -23.53
N GLU A 180 6.82 8.96 -24.62
CA GLU A 180 7.69 10.15 -24.55
C GLU A 180 6.90 11.35 -24.02
N TYR A 181 7.25 11.86 -22.84
CA TYR A 181 6.81 13.19 -22.43
C TYR A 181 7.62 14.23 -23.21
N ALA A 182 6.93 15.10 -23.95
CA ALA A 182 7.55 16.26 -24.57
C ALA A 182 8.25 17.10 -23.49
N ALA A 183 9.55 17.30 -23.68
CA ALA A 183 10.44 18.06 -22.80
C ALA A 183 10.06 19.54 -22.67
#